data_AF-A0A1H9XRX7-F1
#
_entry.id   AF-A0A1H9XRX7-F1
#
_cell.length_a   1.000
_cell.length_b   1.000
_cell.length_c   1.000
_cell.angle_alpha   90.00
_cell.angle_beta   90.00
_cell.angle_gamma   90.00
#
_symmetry.space_group_name_H-M   'P 1'
#
loop_
_entity.id
_entity.type
_entity.pdbx_description
1 polymer ?
#
loop_
_entity_poly.entity_id
_entity_poly.type
_entity_poly.pdbx_seq_one_letter_code
_entity_poly.pdbx_strand_id
1 'polypeptide(L)'
;MLETDRMSTNYAYGDNKRDDAANFDIFKQNWYMLRNKCDRLRGQSTWQWNNGSAPNSDLSADISCLHQSQKAYGMNTWFGGHRNGQTGIGNPNTRDINTYKTAVYWIQRQINSNPANLSNDIRFWVDVRPI
;
A
#
# COMPACT_ATOMS: atom_id res chain seq x y z
N MET A 1 -9.37 -0.72 -0.27
CA MET A 1 -10.50 -0.22 -1.10
C MET A 1 -10.02 0.48 -2.36
N LEU A 2 -9.10 1.46 -2.28
CA LEU A 2 -8.59 2.14 -3.46
C LEU A 2 -7.84 1.19 -4.42
N GLU A 3 -7.03 0.28 -3.87
CA GLU A 3 -6.09 -0.56 -4.63
C GLU A 3 -6.73 -1.67 -5.47
N THR A 4 -7.81 -2.29 -4.97
CA THR A 4 -8.51 -3.40 -5.64
C THR A 4 -10.00 -3.37 -5.33
N ASP A 5 -10.80 -3.96 -6.22
CA ASP A 5 -12.26 -3.94 -6.10
C ASP A 5 -12.78 -4.80 -4.93
N ARG A 6 -12.07 -5.89 -4.61
CA ARG A 6 -12.51 -6.89 -3.62
C ARG A 6 -11.58 -7.02 -2.40
N MET A 7 -10.66 -6.06 -2.21
CA MET A 7 -9.61 -6.15 -1.18
C MET A 7 -8.86 -7.49 -1.23
N SER A 8 -8.52 -7.93 -2.44
CA SER A 8 -7.91 -9.23 -2.73
C SER A 8 -6.50 -9.08 -3.30
N THR A 9 -5.76 -10.19 -3.35
CA THR A 9 -4.39 -10.30 -3.90
C THR A 9 -4.34 -10.95 -5.28
N ASN A 10 -5.48 -11.11 -5.97
CA ASN A 10 -5.60 -11.77 -7.28
C ASN A 10 -5.26 -10.88 -8.48
N TYR A 11 -4.59 -9.75 -8.27
CA TYR A 11 -4.02 -8.94 -9.35
C TYR A 11 -2.77 -9.63 -9.92
N ALA A 12 -2.29 -9.17 -11.08
CA ALA A 12 -1.10 -9.75 -11.70
C ALA A 12 0.08 -9.75 -10.71
N TYR A 13 0.88 -10.82 -10.69
CA TYR A 13 1.96 -10.97 -9.71
C TYR A 13 2.89 -9.75 -9.70
N GLY A 14 3.19 -9.22 -8.51
CA GLY A 14 3.98 -8.00 -8.35
C GLY A 14 3.33 -6.73 -8.93
N ASP A 15 2.05 -6.78 -9.30
CA ASP A 15 1.34 -5.78 -10.11
C ASP A 15 2.05 -5.50 -11.45
N ASN A 16 2.61 -6.54 -12.07
CA ASN A 16 3.49 -6.49 -13.25
C ASN A 16 4.80 -5.71 -13.04
N LYS A 17 5.17 -5.44 -11.79
CA LYS A 17 6.44 -4.82 -11.39
C LYS A 17 7.38 -5.88 -10.80
N ARG A 18 8.66 -5.53 -10.70
CA ARG A 18 9.72 -6.39 -10.16
C ARG A 18 10.56 -5.62 -9.14
N ASP A 19 11.41 -6.35 -8.42
CA ASP A 19 12.40 -5.77 -7.53
C ASP A 19 11.73 -4.85 -6.50
N ASP A 20 12.33 -3.70 -6.20
CA ASP A 20 11.85 -2.74 -5.19
C ASP A 20 10.47 -2.13 -5.52
N ALA A 21 10.02 -2.22 -6.77
CA ALA A 21 8.72 -1.73 -7.22
C ALA A 21 7.62 -2.79 -7.16
N ALA A 22 7.94 -4.07 -7.00
CA ALA A 22 6.95 -5.15 -6.94
C ALA A 22 5.95 -4.92 -5.81
N ASN A 23 4.65 -5.02 -6.11
CA ASN A 23 3.57 -4.84 -5.15
C ASN A 23 3.04 -6.18 -4.62
N PHE A 24 2.79 -6.22 -3.32
CA PHE A 24 2.25 -7.39 -2.60
C PHE A 24 1.07 -6.98 -1.73
N ASP A 25 0.36 -7.96 -1.16
CA ASP A 25 -0.79 -7.79 -0.27
C ASP A 25 -1.99 -7.00 -0.85
N ILE A 26 -3.03 -6.82 -0.04
CA ILE A 26 -4.29 -6.15 -0.43
C ILE A 26 -4.16 -4.62 -0.53
N PHE A 27 -3.08 -4.06 0.00
CA PHE A 27 -2.73 -2.64 -0.02
C PHE A 27 -1.72 -2.32 -1.12
N LYS A 28 -1.23 -3.33 -1.87
CA LYS A 28 -0.19 -3.17 -2.90
C LYS A 28 1.09 -2.54 -2.35
N GLN A 29 1.53 -2.91 -1.15
CA GLN A 29 2.79 -2.39 -0.59
C GLN A 29 3.97 -2.77 -1.50
N ASN A 30 4.84 -1.81 -1.83
CA ASN A 30 6.01 -2.09 -2.64
C ASN A 30 7.14 -2.74 -1.83
N TRP A 31 7.93 -3.58 -2.48
CA TRP A 31 9.03 -4.31 -1.86
C TRP A 31 10.05 -3.41 -1.16
N TYR A 32 10.34 -2.23 -1.71
CA TYR A 32 11.25 -1.27 -1.06
C TYR A 32 10.79 -0.94 0.36
N MET A 33 9.53 -0.56 0.54
CA MET A 33 9.02 -0.22 1.87
C MET A 33 8.97 -1.44 2.79
N LEU A 34 8.55 -2.59 2.28
CA LEU A 34 8.46 -3.84 3.03
C LEU A 34 9.83 -4.25 3.58
N ARG A 35 10.86 -4.35 2.72
CA ARG A 35 12.20 -4.81 3.12
C ARG A 35 12.97 -3.80 3.97
N ASN A 36 12.50 -2.55 4.06
CA ASN A 36 13.12 -1.55 4.92
C ASN A 36 12.43 -1.46 6.28
N LYS A 37 11.09 -1.56 6.35
CA LYS A 37 10.35 -1.24 7.58
C LYS A 37 9.47 -2.35 8.13
N CYS A 38 9.17 -3.44 7.41
CA CYS A 38 8.52 -4.60 8.01
C CYS A 38 9.56 -5.55 8.65
N ASP A 39 9.44 -5.83 9.94
CA ASP A 39 10.38 -6.66 10.72
C ASP A 39 10.65 -8.02 10.08
N ARG A 40 9.63 -8.68 9.53
CA ARG A 40 9.74 -10.01 8.87
C ARG A 40 10.59 -9.99 7.60
N LEU A 41 10.70 -8.83 6.96
CA LEU A 41 11.35 -8.65 5.66
C LEU A 41 12.55 -7.71 5.75
N ARG A 42 12.81 -7.12 6.92
CA ARG A 42 13.79 -6.07 7.11
C ARG A 42 15.20 -6.58 6.81
N GLY A 43 15.94 -5.81 6.02
CA GLY A 43 17.33 -6.10 5.68
C GLY A 43 17.50 -7.05 4.50
N GLN A 44 16.41 -7.54 3.90
CA GLN A 44 16.49 -8.28 2.65
C GLN A 44 16.90 -7.37 1.48
N SER A 45 17.53 -7.98 0.50
CA SER A 45 18.00 -7.32 -0.72
C SER A 45 16.87 -7.12 -1.73
N THR A 46 17.11 -6.25 -2.71
CA THR A 46 16.20 -5.99 -3.83
C THR A 46 15.87 -7.26 -4.62
N TRP A 47 16.84 -8.15 -4.84
CA TRP A 47 16.65 -9.42 -5.57
C TRP A 47 15.76 -10.43 -4.86
N GLN A 48 15.58 -10.26 -3.54
CA GLN A 48 14.71 -11.12 -2.73
C GLN A 48 13.25 -10.70 -2.78
N TRP A 49 12.85 -9.85 -3.73
CA TRP A 49 11.48 -9.32 -3.82
C TRP A 49 10.39 -10.37 -3.85
N ASN A 50 10.64 -11.56 -4.41
CA ASN A 50 9.67 -12.67 -4.37
C ASN A 50 9.31 -13.13 -2.93
N ASN A 51 10.15 -12.85 -1.94
CA ASN A 51 9.82 -13.12 -0.53
C ASN A 51 8.66 -12.24 -0.03
N GLY A 52 8.38 -11.12 -0.71
CA GLY A 52 7.25 -10.25 -0.46
C GLY A 52 5.89 -10.88 -0.75
N SER A 53 5.81 -12.02 -1.47
CA SER A 53 4.55 -12.75 -1.65
C SER A 53 4.23 -13.77 -0.56
N ALA A 54 5.19 -14.12 0.30
CA ALA A 54 4.95 -15.01 1.44
C ALA A 54 3.83 -14.53 2.40
N PRO A 55 3.58 -13.21 2.55
CA PRO A 55 2.45 -12.65 3.29
C PRO A 55 1.09 -12.74 2.58
N ASN A 56 1.00 -13.02 1.27
CA ASN A 56 -0.28 -12.95 0.53
C ASN A 56 -1.35 -13.96 0.99
N SER A 57 -1.01 -14.91 1.87
CA SER A 57 -1.92 -15.84 2.54
C SER A 57 -2.15 -15.56 4.04
N ASP A 58 -1.53 -14.52 4.61
CA ASP A 58 -1.60 -14.14 6.02
C ASP A 58 -1.95 -12.63 6.15
N LEU A 59 -3.25 -12.34 6.11
CA LEU A 59 -3.76 -10.96 6.24
C LEU A 59 -3.30 -10.26 7.52
N SER A 60 -3.08 -11.00 8.61
CA SER A 60 -2.59 -10.42 9.86
C SER A 60 -1.14 -9.95 9.72
N ALA A 61 -0.31 -10.70 9.00
CA ALA A 61 1.05 -10.27 8.68
C ALA A 61 1.06 -9.05 7.76
N ASP A 62 0.19 -9.00 6.75
CA ASP A 62 0.05 -7.85 5.84
C ASP A 62 -0.26 -6.56 6.61
N ILE A 63 -1.29 -6.60 7.48
CA ILE A 63 -1.70 -5.47 8.31
C ILE A 63 -0.59 -5.08 9.29
N SER A 64 0.14 -6.05 9.86
CA SER A 64 1.27 -5.79 10.74
C SER A 64 2.41 -5.06 10.00
N CYS A 65 2.79 -5.52 8.81
CA CYS A 65 3.78 -4.84 7.97
C CYS A 65 3.35 -3.41 7.61
N LEU A 66 2.07 -3.22 7.26
CA LEU A 66 1.51 -1.90 6.95
C LEU A 66 1.68 -0.94 8.14
N HIS A 67 1.26 -1.34 9.33
CA HIS A 67 1.35 -0.51 10.52
C HIS A 67 2.80 -0.22 10.92
N GLN A 68 3.71 -1.20 10.82
CA GLN A 68 5.14 -0.98 11.06
C GLN A 68 5.72 0.04 10.09
N SER A 69 5.40 -0.08 8.80
CA SER A 69 5.84 0.85 7.75
C SER A 69 5.31 2.27 7.99
N GLN A 70 4.00 2.42 8.23
CA GLN A 70 3.37 3.71 8.52
C GLN A 70 3.96 4.38 9.77
N LYS A 71 4.14 3.62 10.85
CA LYS A 71 4.74 4.12 12.09
C LYS A 71 6.18 4.57 11.89
N ALA A 72 6.98 3.80 11.15
CA ALA A 72 8.41 4.07 11.00
C ALA A 72 8.72 5.23 10.05
N TYR A 73 7.92 5.44 8.99
CA TYR A 73 8.08 6.57 8.08
C TYR A 73 7.35 7.83 8.54
N GLY A 74 6.28 7.68 9.33
CA GLY A 74 5.27 8.72 9.52
C GLY A 74 4.36 8.85 8.29
N MET A 75 3.08 9.15 8.49
CA MET A 75 2.06 9.04 7.43
C MET A 75 2.39 9.84 6.16
N ASN A 76 2.96 11.05 6.27
CA ASN A 76 3.26 11.86 5.08
C ASN A 76 4.31 11.20 4.18
N THR A 77 5.43 10.79 4.77
CA THR A 77 6.51 10.08 4.08
C THR A 77 6.06 8.69 3.63
N TRP A 78 5.23 8.02 4.43
CA TRP A 78 4.65 6.73 4.05
C TRP A 78 3.80 6.85 2.79
N PHE A 79 2.91 7.84 2.68
CA PHE A 79 2.15 8.08 1.44
C PHE A 79 3.07 8.34 0.25
N GLY A 80 4.14 9.10 0.45
CA GLY A 80 5.14 9.33 -0.59
C GLY A 80 5.80 8.02 -1.06
N GLY A 81 6.28 7.22 -0.11
CA GLY A 81 6.88 5.93 -0.40
C GLY A 81 5.93 4.90 -1.00
N HIS A 82 4.69 4.87 -0.52
CA HIS A 82 3.69 3.91 -0.97
C HIS A 82 3.31 4.22 -2.41
N ARG A 83 3.13 5.50 -2.71
CA ARG A 83 2.78 5.96 -4.06
C ARG A 83 3.95 5.86 -5.04
N ASN A 84 5.14 6.33 -4.68
CA ASN A 84 6.24 6.53 -5.64
C ASN A 84 7.60 6.03 -5.13
N GLY A 85 7.60 4.97 -4.32
CA GLY A 85 8.80 4.27 -3.86
C GLY A 85 9.83 5.18 -3.18
N GLN A 86 11.11 4.85 -3.35
CA GLN A 86 12.21 5.62 -2.76
C GLN A 86 12.20 7.10 -3.17
N THR A 87 11.82 7.40 -4.41
CA THR A 87 11.69 8.78 -4.92
C THR A 87 10.64 9.57 -4.13
N GLY A 88 9.49 8.96 -3.87
CA GLY A 88 8.41 9.59 -3.10
C GLY A 88 8.74 9.77 -1.62
N ILE A 89 9.61 8.94 -1.05
CA ILE A 89 10.15 9.16 0.31
C ILE A 89 11.00 10.44 0.34
N GLY A 90 11.82 10.68 -0.68
CA GLY A 90 12.64 11.90 -0.80
C GLY A 90 11.84 13.16 -1.12
N ASN A 91 10.67 13.02 -1.74
CA ASN A 91 9.78 14.14 -2.09
C ASN A 91 8.29 13.79 -1.87
N PRO A 92 7.81 13.77 -0.61
CA PRO A 92 6.49 13.24 -0.28
C PRO A 92 5.32 14.19 -0.58
N ASN A 93 5.60 15.41 -1.06
CA ASN A 93 4.58 16.46 -1.23
C ASN A 93 4.32 16.82 -2.71
N THR A 94 4.66 15.93 -3.64
CA THR A 94 4.32 16.15 -5.05
C THR A 94 2.81 16.19 -5.27
N ARG A 95 2.37 16.79 -6.38
CA ARG A 95 0.95 16.84 -6.75
C ARG A 95 0.33 15.45 -6.87
N ASP A 96 1.04 14.49 -7.45
CA ASP A 96 0.56 13.11 -7.61
C ASP A 96 0.34 12.43 -6.25
N ILE A 97 1.34 12.50 -5.35
CA ILE A 97 1.24 11.93 -4.01
C ILE A 97 0.10 12.57 -3.20
N ASN A 98 -0.05 13.89 -3.27
CA ASN A 98 -1.15 14.60 -2.61
C ASN A 98 -2.53 14.26 -3.19
N THR A 99 -2.60 13.95 -4.49
CA THR A 99 -3.85 13.49 -5.13
C THR A 99 -4.22 12.10 -4.62
N TYR A 100 -3.26 11.17 -4.60
CA TYR A 100 -3.46 9.82 -4.03
C TYR A 100 -3.87 9.89 -2.55
N LYS A 101 -3.16 10.68 -1.73
CA LYS A 101 -3.46 10.90 -0.31
C LYS A 101 -4.87 11.46 -0.10
N THR A 102 -5.27 12.45 -0.89
CA THR A 102 -6.62 13.04 -0.83
C THR A 102 -7.70 12.02 -1.18
N ALA A 103 -7.47 11.17 -2.18
CA ALA A 103 -8.39 10.10 -2.56
C ALA A 103 -8.59 9.08 -1.41
N VAL A 104 -7.50 8.64 -0.77
CA VAL A 104 -7.57 7.74 0.39
C VAL A 104 -8.38 8.36 1.53
N TYR A 105 -8.12 9.63 1.87
CA TYR A 105 -8.89 10.30 2.93
C TYR A 105 -10.36 10.56 2.54
N TRP A 106 -10.67 10.78 1.26
CA TRP A 106 -12.05 10.89 0.81
C TRP A 106 -12.79 9.57 0.99
N ILE A 107 -12.18 8.43 0.61
CA ILE A 107 -12.74 7.09 0.82
C ILE A 107 -12.94 6.83 2.32
N GLN A 108 -11.96 7.16 3.15
CA GLN A 108 -12.07 7.01 4.61
C GLN A 108 -13.26 7.80 5.16
N ARG A 109 -13.50 9.02 4.68
CA ARG A 109 -14.69 9.81 5.08
C ARG A 109 -16.00 9.14 4.66
N GLN A 110 -16.06 8.51 3.49
CA GLN A 110 -17.25 7.78 3.08
C GLN A 110 -17.51 6.59 4.00
N ILE A 111 -16.48 5.80 4.31
CA ILE A 111 -16.57 4.67 5.25
C ILE A 111 -17.06 5.14 6.62
N ASN A 112 -16.48 6.22 7.15
CA ASN A 112 -16.81 6.74 8.48
C ASN A 112 -18.15 7.48 8.55
N SER A 113 -18.76 7.83 7.41
CA SER A 113 -20.01 8.60 7.36
C SER A 113 -21.24 7.80 7.82
N ASN A 114 -21.17 6.47 7.75
CA ASN A 114 -22.25 5.58 8.17
C ASN A 114 -21.65 4.24 8.64
N PRO A 115 -21.91 3.77 9.88
CA PRO A 115 -21.41 2.49 10.37
C PRO A 115 -21.74 1.29 9.47
N ALA A 116 -22.83 1.34 8.71
CA ALA A 116 -23.17 0.29 7.74
C ALA A 116 -22.10 0.10 6.65
N ASN A 117 -21.32 1.15 6.34
CA ASN A 117 -20.25 1.10 5.34
C ASN A 117 -19.01 0.30 5.80
N LEU A 118 -18.98 -0.17 7.05
CA LEU A 118 -17.94 -1.08 7.54
C LEU A 118 -18.25 -2.56 7.24
N SER A 119 -19.49 -2.89 6.86
CA SER A 119 -19.94 -4.27 6.67
C SER A 119 -20.82 -4.51 5.45
N ASN A 120 -21.24 -3.46 4.74
CA ASN A 120 -21.95 -3.61 3.47
C ASN A 120 -20.98 -3.81 2.29
N ASP A 121 -21.54 -4.12 1.12
CA ASP A 121 -20.77 -4.39 -0.10
C ASP A 121 -20.47 -3.12 -0.94
N ILE A 122 -20.61 -1.93 -0.35
CA ILE A 122 -20.42 -0.67 -1.08
C ILE A 122 -18.92 -0.37 -1.21
N ARG A 123 -18.44 -0.32 -2.45
CA ARG A 123 -17.10 0.21 -2.76
C ARG A 123 -17.15 1.69 -3.11
N PHE A 124 -16.51 2.50 -2.28
CA PHE A 124 -16.17 3.89 -2.62
C PHE A 124 -14.86 3.94 -3.39
N TRP A 125 -14.82 4.67 -4.50
CA TRP A 125 -13.65 4.74 -5.36
C TRP A 125 -13.43 6.16 -5.88
N VAL A 126 -12.18 6.44 -6.24
CA VAL A 126 -11.73 7.67 -6.89
C VAL A 126 -10.82 7.22 -8.03
N ASP A 127 -10.97 7.81 -9.21
CA ASP A 127 -10.04 7.56 -10.30
C ASP A 127 -8.68 8.20 -9.97
N VAL A 128 -7.69 7.35 -9.70
CA VAL A 128 -6.29 7.74 -9.50
C VAL A 128 -5.47 6.97 -10.51
N ARG A 129 -4.89 7.70 -11.46
CA ARG A 129 -4.11 7.10 -12.55
C ARG A 129 -2.98 6.21 -12.00
N PRO A 130 -2.82 4.95 -12.46
CA PRO A 130 -1.69 4.11 -12.11
C PRO A 130 -0.34 4.72 -12.53
N ILE A 131 0.72 4.42 -11.78
CA ILE A 131 2.11 4.77 -12.10
C ILE A 131 3.03 3.56 -11.95
#